data_AF-A0A966EL29-F1
#
_entry.id   AF-A0A966EL29-F1
#
_cell.length_a   1.000
_cell.length_b   1.000
_cell.length_c   1.000
_cell.angle_alpha   90.00
_cell.angle_beta   90.00
_cell.angle_gamma   90.00
#
_symmetry.space_group_name_H-M   'P 1'
#
loop_
_entity.id
_entity.type
_entity.pdbx_description
1 polymer ?
#
loop_
_entity_poly.entity_id
_entity_poly.type
_entity_poly.pdbx_seq_one_letter_code
_entity_poly.pdbx_strand_id
1 'polypeptide(L)'
;ELRVDPRELQLLQEAPLLMEWHEEVLGTIAEVLSLTLQNLQLHEQLEKQALMDPLTGISNRLHLTSQLEKEVLRSRREGKPLGLLFTDLDGFKQINDVLGHLVGDQLLVEVGQFLKDHFRESDHLCRYGGDEFVVIMPGSSIEDVKNKAEELLQAFRAHPFLDGRAAEASRLSLSLGVTQLRDGLNAESLLDEADSALYEAKRSGKDRCVIVEGNETSE
;
A
#
# COMPACT_ATOMS: atom_id res chain seq x y z
N GLU A 1 9.21 77.66 -23.72
CA GLU A 1 10.02 76.70 -22.95
C GLU A 1 9.09 75.80 -22.16
N LEU A 2 9.11 74.49 -22.40
CA LEU A 2 8.34 73.55 -21.57
C LEU A 2 9.00 73.48 -20.19
N ARG A 3 8.34 74.04 -19.16
CA ARG A 3 8.71 73.81 -17.77
C ARG A 3 8.21 72.42 -17.39
N VAL A 4 9.11 71.46 -17.38
CA VAL A 4 8.86 70.16 -16.74
C VAL A 4 8.81 70.39 -15.23
N ASP A 5 7.79 69.89 -14.56
CA ASP A 5 7.70 69.96 -13.10
C ASP A 5 8.89 69.18 -12.51
N PRO A 6 9.68 69.76 -11.59
CA PRO A 6 10.78 69.06 -10.93
C PRO A 6 10.39 67.70 -10.33
N ARG A 7 9.11 67.53 -9.91
CA ARG A 7 8.59 66.24 -9.45
C ARG A 7 8.44 65.20 -10.57
N GLU A 8 8.04 65.61 -11.76
CA GLU A 8 7.93 64.71 -12.92
C GLU A 8 9.32 64.26 -13.39
N LEU A 9 10.32 65.16 -13.32
CA LEU A 9 11.70 64.82 -13.65
C LEU A 9 12.31 63.83 -12.64
N GLN A 10 11.97 63.97 -11.35
CA GLN A 10 12.41 63.06 -10.30
C GLN A 10 11.77 61.66 -10.45
N LEU A 11 10.48 61.58 -10.77
CA LEU A 11 9.80 60.31 -11.05
C LEU A 11 10.39 59.58 -12.26
N LEU A 12 10.80 60.31 -13.32
CA LEU A 12 11.46 59.73 -14.49
C LEU A 12 12.90 59.25 -14.19
N GLN A 13 13.59 59.86 -13.22
CA GLN A 13 14.91 59.41 -12.77
C GLN A 13 14.84 58.22 -11.79
N GLU A 14 13.76 58.12 -11.02
CA GLU A 14 13.52 57.00 -10.09
C GLU A 14 12.87 55.79 -10.77
N ALA A 15 12.21 55.97 -11.92
CA ALA A 15 11.55 54.88 -12.66
C ALA A 15 12.48 53.70 -13.04
N PRO A 16 13.72 53.90 -13.52
CA PRO A 16 14.66 52.81 -13.78
C PRO A 16 15.07 52.08 -12.49
N LEU A 17 15.32 52.81 -11.40
CA LEU A 17 15.65 52.25 -10.08
C LEU A 17 14.48 51.43 -9.51
N LEU A 18 13.25 51.89 -9.70
CA LEU A 18 12.02 51.15 -9.37
C LEU A 18 11.88 49.88 -10.20
N MET A 19 12.26 49.92 -11.48
CA MET A 19 12.19 48.78 -12.39
C MET A 19 13.26 47.71 -12.06
N GLU A 20 14.50 48.13 -11.79
CA GLU A 20 15.58 47.25 -11.32
C GLU A 20 15.23 46.60 -9.97
N TRP A 21 14.67 47.36 -9.03
CA TRP A 21 14.24 46.83 -7.74
C TRP A 21 13.11 45.82 -7.88
N HIS A 22 12.16 46.05 -8.81
CA HIS A 22 11.13 45.06 -9.12
C HIS A 22 11.72 43.78 -9.72
N GLU A 23 12.71 43.87 -10.62
CA GLU A 23 13.37 42.70 -11.19
C GLU A 23 14.14 41.90 -10.14
N GLU A 24 14.86 42.56 -9.24
CA GLU A 24 15.60 41.91 -8.15
C GLU A 24 14.67 41.23 -7.14
N VAL A 25 13.57 41.90 -6.77
CA VAL A 25 12.54 41.34 -5.89
C VAL A 25 11.82 40.17 -6.56
N LEU A 26 11.45 40.29 -7.85
CA LEU A 26 10.83 39.20 -8.60
C LEU A 26 11.78 38.01 -8.77
N GLY A 27 13.06 38.26 -9.01
CA GLY A 27 14.10 37.23 -9.07
C GLY A 27 14.22 36.46 -7.76
N THR A 28 14.30 37.19 -6.64
CA THR A 28 14.35 36.58 -5.29
C THR A 28 13.10 35.77 -4.99
N ILE A 29 11.90 36.28 -5.32
CA ILE A 29 10.64 35.55 -5.15
C ILE A 29 10.64 34.28 -6.02
N ALA A 30 11.11 34.36 -7.27
CA ALA A 30 11.19 33.21 -8.16
C ALA A 30 12.16 32.14 -7.64
N GLU A 31 13.31 32.52 -7.07
CA GLU A 31 14.25 31.60 -6.45
C GLU A 31 13.65 30.91 -5.23
N VAL A 32 13.00 31.66 -4.34
CA VAL A 32 12.33 31.11 -3.15
C VAL A 32 11.18 30.17 -3.55
N LEU A 33 10.38 30.54 -4.56
CA LEU A 33 9.32 29.69 -5.09
C LEU A 33 9.88 28.41 -5.73
N SER A 34 10.97 28.50 -6.48
CA SER A 34 11.62 27.33 -7.07
C SER A 34 12.14 26.36 -6.01
N LEU A 35 12.84 26.87 -4.99
CA LEU A 35 13.34 26.08 -3.86
C LEU A 35 12.20 25.43 -3.06
N THR A 36 11.12 26.16 -2.79
CA THR A 36 9.97 25.62 -2.07
C THR A 36 9.25 24.53 -2.85
N LEU A 37 9.08 24.70 -4.16
CA LEU A 37 8.52 23.66 -5.04
C LEU A 37 9.41 22.41 -5.08
N GLN A 38 10.73 22.57 -5.19
CA GLN A 38 11.67 21.46 -5.15
C GLN A 38 11.61 20.71 -3.81
N ASN A 39 11.54 21.43 -2.69
CA ASN A 39 11.39 20.83 -1.37
C ASN A 39 10.08 20.06 -1.23
N LEU A 40 8.97 20.59 -1.74
CA LEU A 40 7.69 19.89 -1.75
C LEU A 40 7.75 18.59 -2.57
N GLN A 41 8.36 18.63 -3.75
CA GLN A 41 8.54 17.44 -4.59
C GLN A 41 9.42 16.38 -3.92
N LEU A 42 10.53 16.80 -3.30
CA LEU A 42 11.40 15.89 -2.57
C LEU A 42 10.67 15.29 -1.36
N HIS A 43 9.89 16.09 -0.64
CA HIS A 43 9.08 15.62 0.48
C HIS A 43 8.05 14.59 0.02
N GLU A 44 7.34 14.84 -1.07
CA GLU A 44 6.37 13.90 -1.65
C GLU A 44 7.05 12.60 -2.12
N GLN A 45 8.27 12.67 -2.67
CA GLN A 45 9.05 11.49 -3.04
C GLN A 45 9.46 10.67 -1.81
N LEU A 46 9.91 11.34 -0.74
CA LEU A 46 10.25 10.68 0.52
C LEU A 46 9.03 10.03 1.17
N GLU A 47 7.88 10.71 1.17
CA GLU A 47 6.62 10.15 1.64
C GLU A 47 6.24 8.91 0.82
N LYS A 48 6.29 8.98 -0.51
CA LYS A 48 6.00 7.83 -1.38
C LYS A 48 6.94 6.65 -1.11
N GLN A 49 8.23 6.89 -0.91
CA GLN A 49 9.19 5.85 -0.54
C GLN A 49 8.90 5.27 0.84
N ALA A 50 8.48 6.09 1.80
CA ALA A 50 8.12 5.66 3.15
C ALA A 50 6.86 4.78 3.21
N LEU A 51 6.09 4.69 2.11
CA LEU A 51 4.88 3.87 1.99
C LEU A 51 5.11 2.51 1.32
N MET A 52 6.34 2.24 0.88
CA MET A 52 6.71 0.98 0.23
C MET A 52 7.55 0.10 1.17
N ASP A 53 7.43 -1.21 1.05
CA ASP A 53 8.31 -2.18 1.69
C ASP A 53 9.64 -2.22 0.90
N PRO A 54 10.79 -1.95 1.56
CA PRO A 54 12.06 -1.81 0.86
C PRO A 54 12.60 -3.12 0.27
N LEU A 55 12.13 -4.27 0.76
CA LEU A 55 12.55 -5.58 0.23
C LEU A 55 11.75 -5.94 -1.02
N THR A 56 10.42 -5.96 -0.89
CA THR A 56 9.52 -6.51 -1.91
C THR A 56 9.03 -5.47 -2.93
N GLY A 57 9.13 -4.18 -2.61
CA GLY A 57 8.68 -3.11 -3.50
C GLY A 57 7.17 -3.00 -3.67
N ILE A 58 6.38 -3.68 -2.84
CA ILE A 58 4.93 -3.46 -2.68
C ILE A 58 4.65 -2.52 -1.50
N SER A 59 3.40 -2.14 -1.27
CA SER A 59 3.05 -1.24 -0.16
C SER A 59 3.40 -1.83 1.20
N ASN A 60 3.68 -0.98 2.18
CA ASN A 60 3.92 -1.39 3.55
C ASN A 60 2.69 -1.19 4.46
N ARG A 61 2.80 -1.68 5.70
CA ARG A 61 1.75 -1.57 6.71
C ARG A 61 1.22 -0.16 6.91
N LEU A 62 2.08 0.86 6.87
CA LEU A 62 1.66 2.26 7.04
C LEU A 62 0.72 2.70 5.91
N HIS A 63 1.04 2.32 4.67
CA HIS A 63 0.18 2.58 3.52
C HIS A 63 -1.15 1.83 3.64
N LEU A 64 -1.11 0.54 3.97
CA LEU A 64 -2.30 -0.30 4.13
C LEU A 64 -3.30 0.31 5.12
N THR A 65 -2.85 0.70 6.32
CA THR A 65 -3.75 1.27 7.34
C THR A 65 -4.47 2.49 6.81
N SER A 66 -3.75 3.42 6.17
CA SER A 66 -4.36 4.62 5.59
C SER A 66 -5.34 4.30 4.44
N GLN A 67 -5.01 3.31 3.60
CA GLN A 67 -5.87 2.93 2.49
C GLN A 67 -7.13 2.18 2.96
N LEU A 68 -7.01 1.33 3.97
CA LEU A 68 -8.14 0.60 4.53
C LEU A 68 -9.17 1.55 5.13
N GLU A 69 -8.74 2.56 5.88
CA GLU A 69 -9.62 3.60 6.40
C GLU A 69 -10.40 4.31 5.27
N LYS A 70 -9.71 4.68 4.18
CA LYS A 70 -10.34 5.34 3.03
C LYS A 70 -11.33 4.42 2.32
N GLU A 71 -10.97 3.17 2.08
CA GLU A 71 -11.82 2.21 1.38
C GLU A 71 -13.04 1.81 2.22
N VAL A 72 -12.93 1.73 3.55
CA VAL A 72 -14.09 1.55 4.44
C VAL A 72 -15.09 2.70 4.30
N LEU A 73 -14.62 3.94 4.36
CA LEU A 73 -15.47 5.13 4.18
C LEU A 73 -16.10 5.16 2.79
N ARG A 74 -15.32 4.81 1.76
CA ARG A 74 -15.78 4.77 0.38
C ARG A 74 -16.84 3.69 0.16
N SER A 75 -16.59 2.48 0.63
CA SER A 75 -17.50 1.34 0.55
C SER A 75 -18.86 1.68 1.17
N ARG A 76 -18.86 2.26 2.38
CA ARG A 76 -20.10 2.71 3.06
C ARG A 76 -20.85 3.78 2.28
N ARG A 77 -20.14 4.77 1.73
CA ARG A 77 -20.75 5.84 0.94
C ARG A 77 -21.35 5.33 -0.37
N GLU A 78 -20.69 4.38 -1.02
CA GLU A 78 -21.09 3.85 -2.33
C GLU A 78 -22.04 2.64 -2.23
N GLY A 79 -22.23 2.06 -1.03
CA GLY A 79 -22.99 0.83 -0.85
C GLY A 79 -22.39 -0.38 -1.55
N LYS A 80 -21.07 -0.40 -1.75
CA LYS A 80 -20.34 -1.49 -2.41
C LYS A 80 -19.60 -2.35 -1.40
N PRO A 81 -19.48 -3.67 -1.62
CA PRO A 81 -18.77 -4.54 -0.69
C PRO A 81 -17.27 -4.22 -0.67
N LEU A 82 -16.62 -4.56 0.43
CA LEU A 82 -15.17 -4.42 0.61
C LEU A 82 -14.64 -5.70 1.24
N GLY A 83 -13.81 -6.42 0.49
CA GLY A 83 -13.16 -7.63 0.92
C GLY A 83 -11.80 -7.37 1.55
N LEU A 84 -11.38 -8.23 2.47
CA LEU A 84 -10.04 -8.23 3.03
C LEU A 84 -9.50 -9.66 3.13
N LEU A 85 -8.26 -9.84 2.67
CA LEU A 85 -7.54 -11.11 2.74
C LEU A 85 -6.22 -10.88 3.48
N PHE A 86 -5.99 -11.65 4.54
CA PHE A 86 -4.76 -11.63 5.33
C PHE A 86 -4.06 -12.98 5.14
N THR A 87 -2.80 -12.97 4.75
CA THR A 87 -2.04 -14.18 4.42
C THR A 87 -0.71 -14.25 5.17
N ASP A 88 -0.25 -15.47 5.41
CA ASP A 88 1.07 -15.78 5.97
C ASP A 88 1.70 -16.98 5.25
N LEU A 89 3.03 -16.95 5.08
CA LEU A 89 3.79 -18.04 4.46
C LEU A 89 4.06 -19.20 5.43
N ASP A 90 3.36 -20.31 5.23
CA ASP A 90 3.62 -21.52 5.98
C ASP A 90 4.95 -22.16 5.57
N GLY A 91 5.83 -22.38 6.55
CA GLY A 91 7.13 -23.05 6.32
C GLY A 91 8.27 -22.08 6.00
N PHE A 92 8.02 -20.77 5.95
CA PHE A 92 9.05 -19.76 5.65
C PHE A 92 10.25 -19.81 6.60
N LYS A 93 10.02 -19.99 7.90
CA LYS A 93 11.12 -20.16 8.88
C LYS A 93 12.04 -21.34 8.51
N GLN A 94 11.47 -22.46 8.07
CA GLN A 94 12.27 -23.63 7.67
C GLN A 94 13.08 -23.35 6.41
N ILE A 95 12.55 -22.57 5.46
CA ILE A 95 13.32 -22.08 4.31
C ILE A 95 14.53 -21.26 4.79
N ASN A 96 14.33 -20.33 5.73
CA ASN A 96 15.43 -19.56 6.31
C ASN A 96 16.47 -20.45 6.99
N ASP A 97 16.02 -21.44 7.77
CA ASP A 97 16.91 -22.34 8.50
C ASP A 97 17.73 -23.25 7.57
N VAL A 98 17.15 -23.68 6.42
CA VAL A 98 17.78 -24.62 5.48
C VAL A 98 18.59 -23.92 4.39
N LEU A 99 18.07 -22.84 3.81
CA LEU A 99 18.64 -22.14 2.65
C LEU A 99 19.29 -20.80 3.01
N GLY A 100 19.12 -20.32 4.24
CA GLY A 100 19.67 -19.06 4.74
C GLY A 100 18.77 -17.86 4.45
N HIS A 101 18.91 -16.83 5.29
CA HIS A 101 18.07 -15.62 5.24
C HIS A 101 18.12 -14.88 3.90
N LEU A 102 19.27 -14.82 3.22
CA LEU A 102 19.37 -14.19 1.91
C LEU A 102 18.46 -14.85 0.86
N VAL A 103 18.28 -16.17 0.96
CA VAL A 103 17.37 -16.92 0.07
C VAL A 103 15.92 -16.75 0.52
N GLY A 104 15.67 -16.63 1.83
CA GLY A 104 14.35 -16.25 2.34
C GLY A 104 13.92 -14.86 1.86
N ASP A 105 14.83 -13.89 1.83
CA ASP A 105 14.57 -12.56 1.30
C ASP A 105 14.21 -12.62 -0.19
N GLN A 106 14.93 -13.42 -0.98
CA GLN A 106 14.58 -13.67 -2.39
C GLN A 106 13.19 -14.30 -2.54
N LEU A 107 12.84 -15.25 -1.67
CA LEU A 107 11.51 -15.86 -1.66
C LEU A 107 10.43 -14.82 -1.37
N LEU A 108 10.64 -13.90 -0.42
CA LEU A 108 9.67 -12.84 -0.12
C LEU A 108 9.47 -11.89 -1.30
N VAL A 109 10.53 -11.55 -2.02
CA VAL A 109 10.44 -10.75 -3.26
C VAL A 109 9.63 -11.50 -4.32
N GLU A 110 9.91 -12.79 -4.53
CA GLU A 110 9.18 -13.62 -5.49
C GLU A 110 7.71 -13.77 -5.11
N VAL A 111 7.40 -13.98 -3.82
CA VAL A 111 6.03 -14.04 -3.30
C VAL A 111 5.31 -12.71 -3.50
N GLY A 112 5.97 -11.58 -3.24
CA GLY A 112 5.40 -10.26 -3.49
C GLY A 112 5.00 -10.06 -4.95
N GLN A 113 5.86 -10.47 -5.89
CA GLN A 113 5.58 -10.43 -7.32
C GLN A 113 4.47 -11.42 -7.72
N PHE A 114 4.51 -12.65 -7.20
CA PHE A 114 3.48 -13.66 -7.39
C PHE A 114 2.10 -13.12 -6.99
N LEU A 115 1.99 -12.54 -5.79
CA LEU A 115 0.72 -11.95 -5.33
C LEU A 115 0.29 -10.81 -6.25
N LYS A 116 1.21 -9.93 -6.63
CA LYS A 116 0.90 -8.80 -7.53
C LYS A 116 0.30 -9.23 -8.87
N ASP A 117 0.74 -10.37 -9.40
CA ASP A 117 0.22 -10.92 -10.67
C ASP A 117 -1.16 -11.59 -10.53
N HIS A 118 -1.59 -11.92 -9.30
CA HIS A 118 -2.88 -12.57 -9.02
C HIS A 118 -4.00 -11.61 -8.61
N PHE A 119 -3.66 -10.35 -8.29
CA PHE A 119 -4.61 -9.31 -7.87
C PHE A 119 -4.71 -8.20 -8.92
N ARG A 120 -5.81 -7.45 -8.88
CA ARG A 120 -6.07 -6.35 -9.84
C ARG A 120 -5.30 -5.11 -9.41
N GLU A 121 -5.06 -4.18 -10.33
CA GLU A 121 -4.50 -2.86 -9.99
C GLU A 121 -5.38 -2.06 -9.01
N SER A 122 -6.69 -2.35 -8.95
CA SER A 122 -7.61 -1.74 -8.00
C SER A 122 -7.50 -2.30 -6.58
N ASP A 123 -6.85 -3.45 -6.41
CA ASP A 123 -6.66 -4.09 -5.13
C ASP A 123 -5.40 -3.54 -4.46
N HIS A 124 -5.42 -3.35 -3.15
CA HIS A 124 -4.27 -2.80 -2.41
C HIS A 124 -3.49 -3.94 -1.76
N LEU A 125 -2.41 -4.38 -2.40
CA LEU A 125 -1.49 -5.40 -1.90
C LEU A 125 -0.39 -4.78 -1.03
N CYS A 126 -0.19 -5.33 0.16
CA CYS A 126 0.77 -4.86 1.15
C CYS A 126 1.54 -6.01 1.81
N ARG A 127 2.81 -5.80 2.12
CA ARG A 127 3.53 -6.62 3.11
C ARG A 127 3.31 -6.04 4.50
N TYR A 128 2.59 -6.77 5.35
CA TYR A 128 2.20 -6.29 6.68
C TYR A 128 3.36 -6.36 7.68
N GLY A 129 4.16 -7.43 7.61
CA GLY A 129 5.36 -7.63 8.41
C GLY A 129 5.92 -9.03 8.22
N GLY A 130 7.24 -9.21 8.30
CA GLY A 130 7.84 -10.54 8.18
C GLY A 130 7.45 -11.26 6.88
N ASP A 131 6.71 -12.35 7.01
CA ASP A 131 6.15 -13.20 5.95
C ASP A 131 4.62 -13.06 5.77
N GLU A 132 4.06 -11.98 6.31
CA GLU A 132 2.65 -11.67 6.27
C GLU A 132 2.32 -10.63 5.19
N PHE A 133 1.25 -10.87 4.45
CA PHE A 133 0.72 -9.95 3.44
C PHE A 133 -0.77 -9.71 3.65
N VAL A 134 -1.24 -8.54 3.24
CA VAL A 134 -2.66 -8.17 3.32
C VAL A 134 -3.09 -7.58 1.98
N VAL A 135 -4.29 -7.94 1.55
CA VAL A 135 -4.92 -7.43 0.34
C VAL A 135 -6.28 -6.85 0.65
N ILE A 136 -6.46 -5.58 0.32
CA ILE A 136 -7.77 -4.91 0.33
C ILE A 136 -8.38 -5.06 -1.06
N MET A 137 -9.63 -5.53 -1.13
CA MET A 137 -10.32 -5.83 -2.39
C MET A 137 -11.61 -4.99 -2.51
N PRO A 138 -11.51 -3.72 -2.96
CA PRO A 138 -12.68 -2.86 -3.15
C PRO A 138 -13.69 -3.46 -4.13
N GLY A 139 -14.97 -3.41 -3.79
CA GLY A 139 -16.05 -3.93 -4.64
C GLY A 139 -16.14 -5.46 -4.67
N SER A 140 -15.44 -6.17 -3.78
CA SER A 140 -15.49 -7.63 -3.69
C SER A 140 -16.34 -8.08 -2.51
N SER A 141 -17.31 -8.95 -2.77
CA SER A 141 -18.13 -9.64 -1.76
C SER A 141 -17.34 -10.75 -1.05
N ILE A 142 -17.87 -11.32 0.03
CA ILE A 142 -17.23 -12.44 0.72
C ILE A 142 -17.01 -13.65 -0.21
N GLU A 143 -17.96 -13.94 -1.09
CA GLU A 143 -17.83 -14.98 -2.13
C GLU A 143 -16.68 -14.69 -3.10
N ASP A 144 -16.51 -13.44 -3.53
CA ASP A 144 -15.42 -13.06 -4.44
C ASP A 144 -14.06 -13.25 -3.78
N VAL A 145 -13.93 -12.82 -2.52
CA VAL A 145 -12.68 -12.95 -1.76
C VAL A 145 -12.38 -14.42 -1.46
N LYS A 146 -13.40 -15.21 -1.11
CA LYS A 146 -13.28 -16.65 -0.91
C LYS A 146 -12.79 -17.34 -2.18
N ASN A 147 -13.43 -17.09 -3.32
CA ASN A 147 -13.04 -17.71 -4.59
C ASN A 147 -11.59 -17.34 -4.95
N LYS A 148 -11.20 -16.08 -4.75
CA LYS A 148 -9.82 -15.63 -4.96
C LYS A 148 -8.84 -16.30 -3.99
N ALA A 149 -9.20 -16.48 -2.72
CA ALA A 149 -8.37 -17.20 -1.74
C ALA A 149 -8.15 -18.67 -2.13
N GLU A 150 -9.19 -19.37 -2.57
CA GLU A 150 -9.10 -20.76 -3.02
C GLU A 150 -8.26 -20.90 -4.30
N GLU A 151 -8.46 -20.00 -5.27
CA GLU A 151 -7.62 -19.88 -6.47
C GLU A 151 -6.15 -19.66 -6.11
N LEU A 152 -5.88 -18.73 -5.20
CA LEU A 152 -4.54 -18.38 -4.75
C LEU A 152 -3.82 -19.56 -4.09
N LEU A 153 -4.52 -20.31 -3.22
CA LEU A 153 -3.96 -21.52 -2.59
C LEU A 153 -3.53 -22.55 -3.63
N GLN A 154 -4.35 -22.79 -4.65
CA GLN A 154 -4.03 -23.74 -5.72
C GLN A 154 -2.84 -23.26 -6.56
N ALA A 155 -2.85 -21.99 -6.96
CA ALA A 155 -1.77 -21.39 -7.74
C ALA A 155 -0.44 -21.40 -6.97
N PHE A 156 -0.47 -21.05 -5.69
CA PHE A 156 0.72 -21.00 -4.84
C PHE A 156 1.35 -22.38 -4.66
N ARG A 157 0.55 -23.44 -4.49
CA ARG A 157 1.06 -24.82 -4.42
C ARG A 157 1.73 -25.28 -5.71
N ALA A 158 1.29 -24.76 -6.86
CA ALA A 158 1.81 -25.13 -8.16
C ALA A 158 3.02 -24.30 -8.60
N HIS A 159 3.25 -23.14 -7.97
CA HIS A 159 4.31 -22.21 -8.37
C HIS A 159 5.69 -22.72 -7.93
N PRO A 160 6.69 -22.80 -8.84
CA PRO A 160 8.01 -23.36 -8.55
C PRO A 160 8.93 -22.33 -7.87
N PHE A 161 8.60 -21.89 -6.66
CA PHE A 161 9.36 -20.88 -5.92
C PHE A 161 10.86 -21.24 -5.81
N LEU A 162 11.72 -20.23 -5.99
CA LEU A 162 13.17 -20.35 -6.00
C LEU A 162 13.66 -21.43 -6.98
N ASP A 163 13.08 -21.47 -8.18
CA ASP A 163 13.34 -22.49 -9.20
C ASP A 163 13.11 -23.93 -8.68
N GLY A 164 12.12 -24.11 -7.80
CA GLY A 164 11.76 -25.39 -7.18
C GLY A 164 12.51 -25.72 -5.88
N ARG A 165 13.56 -24.97 -5.52
CA ARG A 165 14.34 -25.20 -4.29
C ARG A 165 13.52 -25.06 -3.02
N ALA A 166 12.46 -24.25 -3.04
CA ALA A 166 11.58 -24.08 -1.89
C ALA A 166 10.88 -25.40 -1.51
N ALA A 167 10.41 -26.16 -2.51
CA ALA A 167 9.71 -27.42 -2.31
C ALA A 167 10.62 -28.54 -1.76
N GLU A 168 11.93 -28.47 -2.05
CA GLU A 168 12.93 -29.39 -1.50
C GLU A 168 13.24 -29.09 -0.03
N ALA A 169 13.19 -27.80 0.35
CA ALA A 169 13.57 -27.33 1.68
C ALA A 169 12.43 -27.36 2.70
N SER A 170 11.18 -27.09 2.29
CA SER A 170 10.02 -27.11 3.17
C SER A 170 8.72 -27.36 2.39
N ARG A 171 7.67 -27.74 3.11
CA ARG A 171 6.30 -27.72 2.58
C ARG A 171 5.77 -26.29 2.60
N LEU A 172 6.28 -25.47 1.68
CA LEU A 172 5.86 -24.07 1.52
C LEU A 172 4.40 -24.01 1.07
N SER A 173 3.57 -23.24 1.79
CA SER A 173 2.14 -23.02 1.46
C SER A 173 1.65 -21.68 2.04
N LEU A 174 0.36 -21.38 1.89
CA LEU A 174 -0.27 -20.19 2.49
C LEU A 174 -1.34 -20.58 3.50
N SER A 175 -1.41 -19.84 4.59
CA SER A 175 -2.61 -19.75 5.42
C SER A 175 -3.28 -18.41 5.18
N LEU A 176 -4.61 -18.40 5.07
CA LEU A 176 -5.40 -17.22 4.72
C LEU A 176 -6.53 -16.98 5.73
N GLY A 177 -6.69 -15.75 6.17
CA GLY A 177 -7.88 -15.23 6.83
C GLY A 177 -8.67 -14.35 5.86
N VAL A 178 -9.97 -14.61 5.73
CA VAL A 178 -10.86 -13.95 4.78
C VAL A 178 -12.02 -13.29 5.51
N THR A 179 -12.26 -12.02 5.26
CA THR A 179 -13.41 -11.29 5.80
C THR A 179 -13.94 -10.26 4.79
N GLN A 180 -15.11 -9.72 5.09
CA GLN A 180 -15.74 -8.64 4.35
C GLN A 180 -16.21 -7.57 5.35
N LEU A 181 -16.13 -6.30 4.96
CA LEU A 181 -16.71 -5.20 5.71
C LEU A 181 -18.21 -5.43 5.93
N ARG A 182 -18.61 -5.40 7.20
CA ARG A 182 -19.99 -5.47 7.67
C ARG A 182 -20.34 -4.22 8.49
N ASP A 183 -21.63 -4.04 8.74
CA ASP A 183 -22.12 -2.96 9.59
C ASP A 183 -21.51 -3.05 10.99
N GLY A 184 -21.08 -1.89 11.50
CA GLY A 184 -20.42 -1.79 12.81
C GLY A 184 -18.90 -1.97 12.78
N LEU A 185 -18.31 -2.57 11.73
CA LEU A 185 -16.85 -2.74 11.62
C LEU A 185 -16.16 -1.50 11.09
N ASN A 186 -15.10 -1.06 11.76
CA ASN A 186 -14.14 -0.08 11.28
C ASN A 186 -12.91 -0.78 10.64
N ALA A 187 -11.95 0.00 10.14
CA ALA A 187 -10.74 -0.55 9.51
C ALA A 187 -9.93 -1.48 10.44
N GLU A 188 -9.79 -1.10 11.72
CA GLU A 188 -9.04 -1.87 12.72
C GLU A 188 -9.72 -3.20 13.03
N SER A 189 -11.00 -3.18 13.41
CA SER A 189 -11.78 -4.40 13.68
C SER A 189 -11.90 -5.32 12.46
N LEU A 190 -11.97 -4.78 11.24
CA LEU A 190 -11.95 -5.59 10.02
C LEU A 190 -10.61 -6.32 9.84
N LEU A 191 -9.50 -5.65 10.14
CA LEU A 191 -8.17 -6.24 10.08
C LEU A 191 -7.97 -7.30 11.17
N ASP A 192 -8.42 -7.03 12.39
CA ASP A 192 -8.35 -7.95 13.53
C ASP A 192 -9.17 -9.23 13.29
N GLU A 193 -10.33 -9.12 12.64
CA GLU A 193 -11.12 -10.28 12.23
C GLU A 193 -10.38 -11.15 11.20
N ALA A 194 -9.72 -10.52 10.22
CA ALA A 194 -8.95 -11.25 9.22
C ALA A 194 -7.73 -11.94 9.84
N ASP A 195 -7.03 -11.28 10.77
CA ASP A 195 -5.91 -11.87 11.53
C ASP A 195 -6.38 -13.05 12.40
N SER A 196 -7.53 -12.91 13.06
CA SER A 196 -8.13 -13.99 13.85
C SER A 196 -8.47 -15.21 12.98
N ALA A 197 -9.05 -15.01 11.80
CA ALA A 197 -9.30 -16.08 10.84
C ALA A 197 -8.00 -16.72 10.32
N LEU A 198 -6.97 -15.92 10.05
CA LEU A 198 -5.65 -16.42 9.66
C LEU A 198 -5.05 -17.30 10.76
N TYR A 199 -5.17 -16.88 12.01
CA TYR A 199 -4.73 -17.66 13.17
C TYR A 199 -5.45 -19.01 13.26
N GLU A 200 -6.77 -19.03 13.02
CA GLU A 200 -7.54 -20.28 12.93
C GLU A 200 -7.10 -21.17 11.78
N ALA A 201 -6.76 -20.62 10.61
CA ALA A 201 -6.22 -21.36 9.48
C ALA A 201 -4.91 -22.06 9.85
N LYS A 202 -3.98 -21.33 10.50
CA LYS A 202 -2.70 -21.88 10.99
C LYS A 202 -2.92 -23.00 12.01
N ARG A 203 -3.86 -22.83 12.96
CA ARG A 203 -4.18 -23.83 13.97
C ARG A 203 -4.88 -25.06 13.43
N SER A 204 -5.65 -24.90 12.36
CA SER A 204 -6.41 -25.99 11.75
C SER A 204 -5.57 -26.88 10.84
N GLY A 205 -4.25 -26.65 10.77
CA GLY A 205 -3.31 -27.48 10.01
C GLY A 205 -2.76 -26.81 8.76
N LYS A 206 -2.85 -25.47 8.65
CA LYS A 206 -2.21 -24.66 7.60
C LYS A 206 -2.77 -24.94 6.20
N ASP A 207 -2.19 -24.32 5.18
CA ASP A 207 -2.46 -24.60 3.77
C ASP A 207 -3.96 -24.49 3.40
N ARG A 208 -4.62 -23.44 3.90
CA ARG A 208 -6.08 -23.24 3.79
C ARG A 208 -6.49 -21.80 4.04
N CYS A 209 -7.73 -21.49 3.70
CA CYS A 209 -8.42 -20.28 4.14
C CYS A 209 -9.43 -20.58 5.25
N VAL A 210 -9.61 -19.63 6.15
CA VAL A 210 -10.74 -19.54 7.07
C VAL A 210 -11.48 -18.25 6.77
N ILE A 211 -12.80 -18.34 6.76
CA ILE A 211 -13.70 -17.25 6.41
C ILE A 211 -14.42 -16.82 7.67
N VAL A 212 -14.43 -15.53 7.96
CA VAL A 212 -15.21 -14.98 9.06
C VAL A 212 -16.68 -15.08 8.69
N GLU A 213 -17.43 -15.91 9.42
CA GLU A 213 -18.88 -16.01 9.27
C GLU A 213 -19.52 -14.72 9.77
N GLY A 214 -20.19 -13.99 8.88
CA GLY A 214 -21.12 -12.95 9.32
C GLY A 214 -22.35 -13.62 9.92
N ASN A 215 -22.73 -13.26 11.14
CA ASN A 215 -24.08 -13.57 11.60
C ASN A 215 -25.04 -12.88 10.64
N GLU A 216 -25.63 -13.64 9.71
CA GLU A 216 -26.83 -13.20 9.01
C GLU A 216 -27.90 -13.01 10.08
N THR A 217 -28.16 -11.76 10.46
CA THR A 217 -29.45 -11.43 11.06
C THR A 217 -30.49 -11.76 10.01
N SER A 218 -31.05 -12.96 10.10
CA SER A 218 -32.30 -13.32 9.45
C SER A 218 -33.37 -12.34 9.94
N GLU A 219 -33.80 -11.43 9.08
CA GLU A 219 -35.11 -10.77 9.22
C GLU A 219 -36.22 -11.69 8.73
#